data_AF-A0A2E1NP12-F1
#
_entry.id   AF-A0A2E1NP12-F1
#
_cell.length_a   1.000
_cell.length_b   1.000
_cell.length_c   1.000
_cell.angle_alpha   90.00
_cell.angle_beta   90.00
_cell.angle_gamma   90.00
#
_symmetry.space_group_name_H-M   'P 1'
#
loop_
_entity.id
_entity.type
_entity.pdbx_description
1 polymer ?
#
loop_
_entity_poly.entity_id
_entity_poly.type
_entity_poly.pdbx_seq_one_letter_code
_entity_poly.pdbx_strand_id
1 'polypeptide(L)'
;MAPSTQALDELKIPNLGAGGASLYSQAAERRLGNLWLKVFRAQAPVLDDPLLYDYIENLIFDLVVHSQLFDRGTQLVIVDNPTINAFAVPGGIIGVHNGLLHHAQTEDELASVLAHEIAHISQRHFSRRQEQARNQSPLSVAGLIAGLVLAATAGSDAGLAAMTATQAAAQDSMLRYSRANESEADRIGLNTLVAAGRDAHAAADMHERMLAAYRLYTVNRLPEFLRTHPISEKRIADMRNRARKSARVMRPASFDFKLMQARSRYQLARTTTEAIQIFQREIDQSNNGAHASYYGLALAYIDNNALDDAETALKTASQRQPEHIAFLIASAKIDSERGHHNKALMKLRNRLALSPGNHPLTMAYGDALWRAELPHIAAQVLAEHSKRRPEDPAIWYRLAEVQGLAGDIVGLHRARAEYFILVGALDAAQNQLNYALNLVKNNFTESELINERIRDVLDIRDQLENS
;
A
#
# COMPACT_ATOMS: atom_id res chain seq x y z
N MET A 1 55.07 -46.00 -13.81
CA MET A 1 55.10 -44.54 -13.60
C MET A 1 53.89 -43.96 -14.30
N ALA A 2 52.84 -43.65 -13.54
CA ALA A 2 51.61 -43.05 -14.07
C ALA A 2 51.54 -41.60 -13.60
N PRO A 3 51.28 -40.61 -14.48
CA PRO A 3 51.17 -39.23 -14.06
C PRO A 3 49.78 -38.97 -13.47
N SER A 4 49.81 -38.24 -12.36
CA SER A 4 48.71 -37.75 -11.55
C SER A 4 47.90 -36.66 -12.26
N THR A 5 46.59 -36.85 -12.37
CA THR A 5 45.61 -35.83 -12.73
C THR A 5 45.23 -35.00 -11.51
N GLN A 6 45.58 -33.71 -11.51
CA GLN A 6 45.03 -32.69 -10.62
C GLN A 6 44.12 -31.75 -11.43
N ALA A 7 43.09 -31.26 -10.73
CA ALA A 7 42.25 -30.11 -11.03
C ALA A 7 41.08 -30.30 -12.02
N LEU A 8 39.95 -30.74 -11.48
CA LEU A 8 38.64 -30.13 -11.76
C LEU A 8 37.91 -29.98 -10.42
N ASP A 9 38.13 -28.80 -9.81
CA ASP A 9 37.42 -28.35 -8.63
C ASP A 9 35.93 -28.19 -8.92
N GLU A 10 35.12 -28.47 -7.91
CA GLU A 10 33.67 -28.59 -7.91
C GLU A 10 32.93 -27.42 -8.59
N LEU A 11 32.45 -27.62 -9.81
CA LEU A 11 31.22 -26.95 -10.25
C LEU A 11 30.04 -27.64 -9.55
N LYS A 12 29.62 -27.11 -8.40
CA LYS A 12 28.30 -27.43 -7.80
C LYS A 12 27.20 -26.87 -8.70
N ILE A 13 26.75 -27.71 -9.62
CA ILE A 13 25.54 -27.47 -10.41
C ILE A 13 24.34 -27.50 -9.45
N PRO A 14 23.48 -26.48 -9.39
CA PRO A 14 22.27 -26.53 -8.59
C PRO A 14 21.36 -27.65 -9.10
N ASN A 15 20.95 -28.52 -8.19
CA ASN A 15 20.01 -29.61 -8.47
C ASN A 15 18.66 -29.02 -8.91
N LEU A 16 18.38 -29.01 -10.22
CA LEU A 16 17.07 -28.68 -10.78
C LEU A 16 16.20 -29.94 -10.77
N GLY A 17 15.79 -30.35 -9.57
CA GLY A 17 14.86 -31.46 -9.36
C GLY A 17 13.42 -30.95 -9.31
N ALA A 18 12.59 -31.43 -10.24
CA ALA A 18 11.15 -31.38 -10.16
C ALA A 18 10.66 -32.18 -8.94
N GLY A 19 9.98 -31.53 -8.00
CA GLY A 19 9.44 -32.16 -6.79
C GLY A 19 9.54 -31.26 -5.56
N GLY A 20 8.59 -30.34 -5.41
CA GLY A 20 8.46 -29.47 -4.24
C GLY A 20 9.28 -28.18 -4.34
N ALA A 21 8.70 -27.15 -4.97
CA ALA A 21 9.19 -25.79 -4.73
C ALA A 21 9.16 -25.57 -3.21
N SER A 22 10.32 -25.29 -2.61
CA SER A 22 10.38 -24.93 -1.20
C SER A 22 9.34 -23.84 -0.94
N LEU A 23 8.46 -24.04 0.05
CA LEU A 23 7.47 -23.05 0.50
C LEU A 23 8.14 -21.70 0.87
N TYR A 24 9.46 -21.72 1.02
CA TYR A 24 10.32 -20.60 1.34
C TYR A 24 11.17 -20.13 0.14
N SER A 25 10.76 -20.43 -1.08
CA SER A 25 11.36 -19.79 -2.27
C SER A 25 10.78 -18.37 -2.44
N GLN A 26 11.51 -17.46 -3.09
CA GLN A 26 11.00 -16.10 -3.37
C GLN A 26 9.71 -16.14 -4.21
N ALA A 27 9.60 -17.09 -5.14
CA ALA A 27 8.38 -17.29 -5.92
C ALA A 27 7.19 -17.74 -5.04
N ALA A 28 7.43 -18.62 -4.07
CA ALA A 28 6.41 -19.02 -3.10
C ALA A 28 6.00 -17.85 -2.19
N GLU A 29 6.95 -17.03 -1.74
CA GLU A 29 6.67 -15.81 -0.96
C GLU A 29 5.82 -14.80 -1.73
N ARG A 30 6.15 -14.55 -3.01
CA ARG A 30 5.33 -13.70 -3.89
C ARG A 30 3.91 -14.24 -4.05
N ARG A 31 3.78 -15.54 -4.30
CA ARG A 31 2.46 -16.19 -4.43
C ARG A 31 1.66 -16.06 -3.13
N LEU A 32 2.28 -16.34 -1.98
CA LEU A 32 1.65 -16.18 -0.67
C LEU A 32 1.21 -14.73 -0.42
N GLY A 33 2.08 -13.75 -0.70
CA GLY A 33 1.77 -12.32 -0.58
C GLY A 33 0.59 -11.89 -1.46
N ASN A 34 0.57 -12.34 -2.72
CA ASN A 34 -0.51 -12.02 -3.66
C ASN A 34 -1.85 -12.64 -3.25
N LEU A 35 -1.85 -13.85 -2.67
CA LEU A 35 -3.06 -14.47 -2.10
C LEU A 35 -3.50 -13.74 -0.84
N TRP A 36 -2.56 -13.43 0.06
CA TRP A 36 -2.82 -12.66 1.26
C TRP A 36 -3.46 -11.32 0.94
N LEU A 37 -2.93 -10.57 -0.04
CA LEU A 37 -3.43 -9.25 -0.40
C LEU A 37 -4.89 -9.30 -0.91
N LYS A 38 -5.26 -10.36 -1.63
CA LYS A 38 -6.64 -10.57 -2.09
C LYS A 38 -7.59 -10.77 -0.92
N VAL A 39 -7.21 -11.62 0.04
CA VAL A 39 -8.01 -11.85 1.27
C VAL A 39 -8.05 -10.60 2.15
N PHE A 40 -6.94 -9.88 2.26
CA PHE A 40 -6.85 -8.65 3.04
C PHE A 40 -7.77 -7.56 2.48
N ARG A 41 -7.76 -7.34 1.16
CA ARG A 41 -8.65 -6.37 0.49
C ARG A 41 -10.14 -6.71 0.65
N ALA A 42 -10.48 -7.98 0.86
CA ALA A 42 -11.86 -8.40 1.14
C ALA A 42 -12.35 -7.99 2.54
N GLN A 43 -11.43 -7.79 3.49
CA GLN A 43 -11.74 -7.65 4.92
C GLN A 43 -11.38 -6.27 5.50
N ALA A 44 -10.38 -5.59 4.93
CA ALA A 44 -9.89 -4.32 5.42
C ALA A 44 -10.44 -3.12 4.62
N PRO A 45 -10.70 -1.98 5.28
CA PRO A 45 -11.05 -0.74 4.58
C PRO A 45 -9.81 -0.18 3.87
N VAL A 46 -9.68 -0.48 2.57
CA VAL A 46 -8.59 0.02 1.73
C VAL A 46 -9.01 1.31 1.04
N LEU A 47 -8.13 2.31 1.03
CA LEU A 47 -8.35 3.55 0.31
C LEU A 47 -8.19 3.38 -1.20
N ASP A 48 -9.02 4.10 -1.94
CA ASP A 48 -8.87 4.35 -3.38
C ASP A 48 -8.42 5.80 -3.57
N ASP A 49 -7.12 6.04 -3.45
CA ASP A 49 -6.54 7.38 -3.58
C ASP A 49 -5.27 7.39 -4.43
N PRO A 50 -5.40 7.59 -5.76
CA PRO A 50 -4.26 7.54 -6.67
C PRO A 50 -3.10 8.46 -6.30
N LEU A 51 -3.37 9.65 -5.75
CA LEU A 51 -2.33 10.60 -5.33
C LEU A 51 -1.54 10.08 -4.13
N LEU A 52 -2.24 9.50 -3.15
CA LEU A 52 -1.60 8.95 -1.96
C LEU A 52 -0.79 7.70 -2.28
N TYR A 53 -1.30 6.83 -3.16
CA TYR A 53 -0.55 5.68 -3.69
C TYR A 53 0.72 6.14 -4.41
N ASP A 54 0.60 7.05 -5.37
CA ASP A 54 1.76 7.55 -6.14
C ASP A 54 2.85 8.14 -5.23
N TYR A 55 2.46 8.95 -4.24
CA TYR A 55 3.39 9.52 -3.27
C TYR A 55 4.11 8.45 -2.43
N ILE A 56 3.36 7.52 -1.82
CA ILE A 56 3.96 6.49 -0.96
C ILE A 56 4.79 5.50 -1.79
N GLU A 57 4.34 5.13 -2.98
CA GLU A 57 5.09 4.25 -3.90
C GLU A 57 6.41 4.88 -4.33
N ASN A 58 6.42 6.17 -4.66
CA ASN A 58 7.64 6.89 -4.99
C ASN A 58 8.61 6.94 -3.79
N LEU A 59 8.08 7.14 -2.58
CA LEU A 59 8.88 7.09 -1.35
C LEU A 59 9.44 5.69 -1.05
N ILE A 60 8.64 4.64 -1.24
CA ILE A 60 9.08 3.25 -1.13
C ILE A 60 10.16 2.96 -2.17
N PHE A 61 9.95 3.35 -3.43
CA PHE A 61 10.92 3.13 -4.51
C PHE A 61 12.28 3.77 -4.21
N ASP A 62 12.28 5.02 -3.74
CA ASP A 62 13.49 5.73 -3.27
C ASP A 62 14.24 4.89 -2.21
N LEU A 63 13.53 4.43 -1.18
CA LEU A 63 14.12 3.61 -0.11
C LEU A 63 14.59 2.23 -0.59
N VAL A 64 13.81 1.55 -1.44
CA VAL A 64 14.11 0.21 -1.94
C VAL A 64 15.42 0.20 -2.72
N VAL A 65 15.69 1.22 -3.54
CA VAL A 65 16.93 1.34 -4.32
C VAL A 65 18.17 1.39 -3.42
N HIS A 66 18.05 1.93 -2.21
CA HIS A 66 19.10 2.06 -1.21
C HIS A 66 19.11 0.94 -0.15
N SER A 67 18.17 0.00 -0.25
CA SER A 67 18.00 -1.08 0.73
C SER A 67 18.74 -2.37 0.35
N GLN A 68 18.72 -3.35 1.25
CA GLN A 68 19.21 -4.71 1.01
C GLN A 68 18.15 -5.63 0.37
N LEU A 69 17.02 -5.08 -0.09
CA LEU A 69 15.96 -5.86 -0.70
C LEU A 69 16.42 -6.40 -2.08
N PHE A 70 16.53 -7.73 -2.19
CA PHE A 70 16.96 -8.40 -3.42
C PHE A 70 15.92 -8.27 -4.52
N ASP A 71 14.69 -8.65 -4.21
CA ASP A 71 13.55 -8.50 -5.09
C ASP A 71 12.87 -7.16 -4.87
N ARG A 72 13.10 -6.22 -5.79
CA ARG A 72 12.60 -4.85 -5.68
C ARG A 72 11.14 -4.70 -6.10
N GLY A 73 10.45 -5.78 -6.48
CA GLY A 73 9.02 -5.75 -6.76
C GLY A 73 8.23 -5.58 -5.46
N THR A 74 7.71 -4.38 -5.22
CA THR A 74 6.84 -4.09 -4.07
C THR A 74 5.41 -3.79 -4.51
N GLN A 75 4.44 -4.13 -3.67
CA GLN A 75 3.05 -3.68 -3.82
C GLN A 75 2.62 -2.94 -2.57
N LEU A 76 1.88 -1.85 -2.76
CA LEU A 76 1.35 -1.04 -1.68
C LEU A 76 -0.13 -1.37 -1.43
N VAL A 77 -0.53 -1.32 -0.16
CA VAL A 77 -1.94 -1.17 0.24
C VAL A 77 -2.04 -0.06 1.28
N ILE A 78 -2.97 0.87 1.09
CA ILE A 78 -3.24 1.93 2.05
C ILE A 78 -4.55 1.66 2.76
N VAL A 79 -4.50 1.55 4.09
CA VAL A 79 -5.66 1.28 4.94
C VAL A 79 -6.22 2.60 5.47
N ASP A 80 -7.53 2.76 5.38
CA ASP A 80 -8.24 3.88 6.02
C ASP A 80 -8.35 3.63 7.53
N ASN A 81 -7.38 4.14 8.28
CA ASN A 81 -7.31 3.91 9.72
C ASN A 81 -6.49 5.02 10.39
N PRO A 82 -7.04 5.74 11.38
CA PRO A 82 -6.36 6.85 12.05
C PRO A 82 -5.17 6.41 12.91
N THR A 83 -5.00 5.11 13.16
CA THR A 83 -3.88 4.62 13.98
C THR A 83 -2.54 4.74 13.24
N ILE A 84 -1.47 4.96 13.99
CA ILE A 84 -0.11 4.94 13.47
C ILE A 84 0.29 3.47 13.24
N ASN A 85 0.27 3.02 11.99
CA ASN A 85 0.68 1.66 11.64
C ASN A 85 1.24 1.56 10.22
N ALA A 86 2.17 0.62 10.05
CA ALA A 86 2.60 0.06 8.79
C ALA A 86 2.96 -1.41 9.02
N PHE A 87 2.95 -2.20 7.97
CA PHE A 87 3.35 -3.60 8.07
C PHE A 87 3.93 -4.07 6.74
N ALA A 88 4.71 -5.15 6.81
CA ALA A 88 5.15 -5.89 5.65
C ALA A 88 4.78 -7.37 5.77
N VAL A 89 4.35 -7.95 4.65
CA VAL A 89 4.14 -9.40 4.53
C VAL A 89 4.99 -9.96 3.38
N PRO A 90 5.13 -11.30 3.28
CA PRO A 90 5.93 -11.92 2.22
C PRO A 90 5.54 -11.46 0.82
N GLY A 91 6.50 -11.50 -0.11
CA GLY A 91 6.24 -11.15 -1.51
C GLY A 91 6.32 -9.66 -1.83
N GLY A 92 6.87 -8.84 -0.92
CA GLY A 92 7.07 -7.41 -1.18
C GLY A 92 5.85 -6.54 -0.91
N ILE A 93 4.83 -7.06 -0.22
CA ILE A 93 3.62 -6.30 0.09
C ILE A 93 3.87 -5.43 1.32
N ILE A 94 3.65 -4.14 1.17
CA ILE A 94 3.78 -3.13 2.23
C ILE A 94 2.40 -2.50 2.45
N GLY A 95 1.94 -2.53 3.68
CA GLY A 95 0.72 -1.87 4.12
C GLY A 95 1.01 -0.63 4.94
N VAL A 96 0.23 0.42 4.73
CA VAL A 96 0.36 1.69 5.46
C VAL A 96 -1.01 2.19 5.88
N HIS A 97 -1.18 2.57 7.14
CA HIS A 97 -2.39 3.29 7.56
C HIS A 97 -2.23 4.77 7.19
N ASN A 98 -3.29 5.40 6.65
CA ASN A 98 -3.26 6.86 6.42
C ASN A 98 -2.99 7.64 7.74
N GLY A 99 -3.36 7.10 8.91
CA GLY A 99 -2.97 7.63 10.22
C GLY A 99 -1.46 7.80 10.43
N LEU A 100 -0.61 6.97 9.82
CA LEU A 100 0.85 7.13 9.87
C LEU A 100 1.27 8.46 9.24
N LEU A 101 0.71 8.81 8.09
CA LEU A 101 1.00 10.08 7.39
C LEU A 101 0.46 11.27 8.18
N HIS A 102 -0.72 11.13 8.78
CA HIS A 102 -1.31 12.16 9.63
C HIS A 102 -0.39 12.53 10.80
N HIS A 103 0.20 11.53 11.48
CA HIS A 103 0.95 11.73 12.71
C HIS A 103 2.45 11.99 12.53
N ALA A 104 3.04 11.68 11.37
CA ALA A 104 4.44 12.03 11.08
C ALA A 104 4.63 13.55 11.05
N GLN A 105 5.67 14.09 11.68
CA GLN A 105 6.00 15.52 11.62
C GLN A 105 6.84 15.88 10.40
N THR A 106 7.69 14.94 9.96
CA THR A 106 8.54 15.08 8.78
C THR A 106 8.39 13.88 7.82
N GLU A 107 8.77 14.07 6.56
CA GLU A 107 8.80 12.98 5.59
C GLU A 107 9.81 11.89 5.98
N ASP A 108 10.92 12.26 6.62
CA ASP A 108 11.94 11.30 7.04
C ASP A 108 11.46 10.39 8.18
N GLU A 109 10.52 10.84 9.01
CA GLU A 109 9.88 9.98 10.01
C GLU A 109 8.96 8.95 9.36
N LEU A 110 8.17 9.35 8.36
CA LEU A 110 7.40 8.41 7.54
C LEU A 110 8.33 7.42 6.84
N ALA A 111 9.38 7.93 6.20
CA ALA A 111 10.40 7.13 5.52
C ALA A 111 11.08 6.15 6.48
N SER A 112 11.27 6.52 7.76
CA SER A 112 11.89 5.64 8.75
C SER A 112 11.07 4.40 9.04
N VAL A 113 9.74 4.53 9.09
CA VAL A 113 8.84 3.39 9.26
C VAL A 113 8.83 2.53 8.01
N LEU A 114 8.78 3.13 6.82
CA LEU A 114 8.84 2.38 5.56
C LEU A 114 10.19 1.64 5.38
N ALA A 115 11.30 2.26 5.77
CA ALA A 115 12.63 1.64 5.72
C ALA A 115 12.74 0.46 6.70
N HIS A 116 12.06 0.54 7.85
CA HIS A 116 11.92 -0.56 8.81
C HIS A 116 11.12 -1.73 8.21
N GLU A 117 9.99 -1.46 7.57
CA GLU A 117 9.20 -2.49 6.88
C GLU A 117 9.96 -3.13 5.71
N ILE A 118 10.67 -2.34 4.91
CA ILE A 118 11.57 -2.86 3.85
C ILE A 118 12.67 -3.73 4.47
N ALA A 119 13.19 -3.37 5.64
CA ALA A 119 14.15 -4.19 6.35
C ALA A 119 13.55 -5.56 6.74
N HIS A 120 12.30 -5.61 7.20
CA HIS A 120 11.62 -6.88 7.48
C HIS A 120 11.53 -7.81 6.27
N ILE A 121 11.23 -7.25 5.09
CA ILE A 121 11.16 -8.01 3.83
C ILE A 121 12.56 -8.45 3.40
N SER A 122 13.53 -7.53 3.38
CA SER A 122 14.91 -7.83 2.95
C SER A 122 15.56 -8.92 3.78
N GLN A 123 15.30 -8.93 5.09
CA GLN A 123 15.83 -9.91 6.03
C GLN A 123 14.93 -11.16 6.16
N ARG A 124 13.88 -11.25 5.34
CA ARG A 124 12.94 -12.39 5.26
C ARG A 124 12.47 -12.84 6.65
N HIS A 125 12.16 -11.87 7.53
CA HIS A 125 11.83 -12.12 8.93
C HIS A 125 10.63 -13.07 9.09
N PHE A 126 9.64 -12.98 8.21
CA PHE A 126 8.51 -13.91 8.17
C PHE A 126 8.98 -15.34 7.87
N SER A 127 9.72 -15.53 6.79
CA SER A 127 10.11 -16.86 6.32
C SER A 127 11.05 -17.56 7.29
N ARG A 128 12.00 -16.82 7.89
CA ARG A 128 12.86 -17.36 8.96
C ARG A 128 12.05 -17.75 10.20
N ARG A 129 11.02 -16.97 10.58
CA ARG A 129 10.11 -17.30 11.68
C ARG A 129 9.33 -18.58 11.37
N GLN A 130 8.81 -18.70 10.15
CA GLN A 130 8.01 -19.85 9.73
C GLN A 130 8.84 -21.13 9.61
N GLU A 131 10.06 -21.04 9.09
CA GLU A 131 11.02 -22.15 9.04
C GLU A 131 11.34 -22.67 10.44
N GLN A 132 11.50 -21.77 11.41
CA GLN A 132 11.72 -22.15 12.81
C GLN A 132 10.48 -22.79 13.46
N ALA A 133 9.29 -22.28 13.16
CA ALA A 133 8.02 -22.81 13.66
C ALA A 133 7.66 -24.19 13.09
N ARG A 134 8.22 -24.56 11.92
CA ARG A 134 8.01 -25.86 11.27
C ARG A 134 8.33 -27.05 12.17
N ASN A 135 9.25 -26.89 13.13
CA ASN A 135 9.59 -27.93 14.10
C ASN A 135 8.46 -28.21 15.11
N GLN A 136 7.38 -27.44 15.11
CA GLN A 136 6.26 -27.53 16.07
C GLN A 136 4.93 -27.94 15.43
N SER A 137 4.63 -27.52 14.18
CA SER A 137 3.49 -28.04 13.38
C SER A 137 3.58 -27.56 11.92
N PRO A 138 3.27 -28.40 10.91
CA PRO A 138 3.09 -27.92 9.54
C PRO A 138 1.81 -27.07 9.45
N LEU A 139 1.97 -25.75 9.24
CA LEU A 139 0.85 -24.85 8.96
C LEU A 139 0.50 -24.90 7.47
N SER A 140 -0.79 -24.96 7.20
CA SER A 140 -1.37 -24.87 5.86
C SER A 140 -1.24 -23.42 5.33
N VAL A 141 -1.15 -23.21 4.01
CA VAL A 141 -1.15 -21.85 3.39
C VAL A 141 -2.40 -21.07 3.79
N ALA A 142 -3.57 -21.71 3.84
CA ALA A 142 -4.81 -21.09 4.32
C ALA A 142 -4.65 -20.56 5.76
N GLY A 143 -4.07 -21.38 6.65
CA GLY A 143 -3.75 -21.01 8.03
C GLY A 143 -2.74 -19.86 8.12
N LEU A 144 -1.73 -19.81 7.24
CA LEU A 144 -0.76 -18.71 7.18
C LEU A 144 -1.41 -17.39 6.75
N ILE A 145 -2.26 -17.42 5.72
CA ILE A 145 -2.97 -16.22 5.24
C ILE A 145 -3.90 -15.70 6.32
N ALA A 146 -4.71 -16.57 6.94
CA ALA A 146 -5.60 -16.19 8.03
C ALA A 146 -4.84 -15.55 9.19
N GLY A 147 -3.71 -16.14 9.60
CA GLY A 147 -2.86 -15.58 10.64
C GLY A 147 -2.28 -14.21 10.30
N LEU A 148 -1.85 -14.00 9.05
CA LEU A 148 -1.33 -12.71 8.58
C LEU A 148 -2.42 -11.63 8.50
N VAL A 149 -3.62 -11.97 7.99
CA VAL A 149 -4.74 -11.02 7.93
C VAL A 149 -5.16 -10.64 9.34
N LEU A 150 -5.25 -11.60 10.27
CA LEU A 150 -5.52 -11.31 11.68
C LEU A 150 -4.42 -10.44 12.29
N ALA A 151 -3.14 -10.69 12.02
CA ALA A 151 -2.06 -9.85 12.54
C ALA A 151 -2.10 -8.41 12.01
N ALA A 152 -2.65 -8.20 10.81
CA ALA A 152 -2.76 -6.90 10.16
C ALA A 152 -4.14 -6.21 10.34
N THR A 153 -5.12 -6.89 10.97
CA THR A 153 -6.47 -6.33 11.21
C THR A 153 -6.96 -6.46 12.66
N ALA A 154 -6.41 -7.38 13.46
CA ALA A 154 -6.94 -7.74 14.78
C ALA A 154 -6.27 -6.98 15.93
N GLY A 155 -7.09 -6.19 16.62
CA GLY A 155 -6.79 -5.49 17.85
C GLY A 155 -7.13 -6.22 19.17
N SER A 156 -7.15 -7.56 19.27
CA SER A 156 -7.68 -8.22 20.49
C SER A 156 -6.67 -8.77 21.52
N ASP A 157 -7.00 -8.54 22.81
CA ASP A 157 -6.37 -8.96 24.09
C ASP A 157 -6.86 -10.33 24.63
N ALA A 158 -7.45 -11.19 23.79
CA ALA A 158 -8.09 -12.41 24.27
C ALA A 158 -7.15 -13.63 24.16
N GLY A 159 -6.45 -14.00 25.25
CA GLY A 159 -5.74 -15.29 25.27
C GLY A 159 -4.85 -15.67 26.46
N LEU A 160 -4.71 -14.87 27.53
CA LEU A 160 -3.66 -15.10 28.52
C LEU A 160 -4.03 -15.98 29.73
N ALA A 161 -5.26 -16.45 29.88
CA ALA A 161 -5.70 -17.06 31.15
C ALA A 161 -5.50 -18.59 31.30
N ALA A 162 -4.91 -19.30 30.33
CA ALA A 162 -4.82 -20.78 30.38
C ALA A 162 -3.54 -21.37 29.76
N MET A 163 -2.38 -20.78 30.01
CA MET A 163 -1.13 -21.22 29.37
C MET A 163 -0.37 -22.26 30.20
N THR A 164 -0.03 -23.39 29.58
CA THR A 164 0.88 -24.40 30.17
C THR A 164 2.34 -23.94 30.08
N ALA A 165 3.24 -24.49 30.91
CA ALA A 165 4.66 -24.12 30.92
C ALA A 165 5.35 -24.27 29.54
N THR A 166 4.96 -25.29 28.77
CA THR A 166 5.44 -25.50 27.39
C THR A 166 4.96 -24.39 26.44
N GLN A 167 3.70 -23.97 26.57
CA GLN A 167 3.15 -22.85 25.78
C GLN A 167 3.82 -21.52 26.17
N ALA A 168 4.11 -21.31 27.45
CA ALA A 168 4.85 -20.14 27.93
C ALA A 168 6.29 -20.09 27.39
N ALA A 169 6.99 -21.24 27.34
CA ALA A 169 8.35 -21.33 26.78
C ALA A 169 8.37 -21.10 25.25
N ALA A 170 7.38 -21.65 24.53
CA ALA A 170 7.22 -21.41 23.09
C ALA A 170 6.92 -19.93 22.80
N GLN A 171 6.04 -19.31 23.60
CA GLN A 171 5.72 -17.89 23.50
C GLN A 171 6.92 -17.01 23.83
N ASP A 172 7.69 -17.29 24.88
CA ASP A 172 8.89 -16.53 25.21
C ASP A 172 9.97 -16.65 24.12
N SER A 173 10.12 -17.83 23.50
CA SER A 173 11.00 -18.01 22.34
C SER A 173 10.57 -17.14 21.15
N MET A 174 9.27 -17.13 20.84
CA MET A 174 8.68 -16.29 19.78
C MET A 174 8.88 -14.80 20.07
N LEU A 175 8.69 -14.37 21.32
CA LEU A 175 8.90 -12.98 21.77
C LEU A 175 10.37 -12.56 21.70
N ARG A 176 11.31 -13.43 22.07
CA ARG A 176 12.76 -13.15 21.93
C ARG A 176 13.17 -13.01 20.48
N TYR A 177 12.69 -13.89 19.61
CA TYR A 177 12.97 -13.83 18.17
C TYR A 177 12.37 -12.57 17.54
N SER A 178 11.14 -12.21 17.94
CA SER A 178 10.52 -10.93 17.55
C SER A 178 11.42 -9.75 17.93
N ARG A 179 11.90 -9.66 19.18
CA ARG A 179 12.80 -8.58 19.62
C ARG A 179 14.14 -8.54 18.85
N ALA A 180 14.68 -9.71 18.48
CA ALA A 180 15.89 -9.78 17.67
C ALA A 180 15.65 -9.26 16.24
N ASN A 181 14.54 -9.67 15.62
CA ASN A 181 14.13 -9.18 14.30
C ASN A 181 13.88 -7.67 14.31
N GLU A 182 13.25 -7.14 15.35
CA GLU A 182 13.06 -5.69 15.52
C GLU A 182 14.39 -4.95 15.58
N SER A 183 15.34 -5.43 16.38
CA SER A 183 16.66 -4.80 16.52
C SER A 183 17.47 -4.89 15.22
N GLU A 184 17.30 -5.97 14.46
CA GLU A 184 17.90 -6.12 13.13
C GLU A 184 17.25 -5.18 12.11
N ALA A 185 15.92 -5.10 12.07
CA ALA A 185 15.17 -4.21 11.20
C ALA A 185 15.49 -2.74 11.50
N ASP A 186 15.58 -2.34 12.77
CA ASP A 186 16.00 -0.98 13.17
C ASP A 186 17.37 -0.63 12.58
N ARG A 187 18.34 -1.54 12.71
CA ARG A 187 19.70 -1.33 12.23
C ARG A 187 19.74 -1.25 10.70
N ILE A 188 19.08 -2.17 10.00
CA ILE A 188 19.08 -2.21 8.53
C ILE A 188 18.26 -1.05 7.96
N GLY A 189 17.14 -0.70 8.58
CA GLY A 189 16.31 0.45 8.24
C GLY A 189 17.07 1.77 8.39
N LEU A 190 17.78 1.98 9.51
CA LEU A 190 18.66 3.16 9.68
C LEU A 190 19.72 3.24 8.58
N ASN A 191 20.35 2.12 8.22
CA ASN A 191 21.35 2.11 7.15
C ASN A 191 20.73 2.50 5.80
N THR A 192 19.51 2.02 5.51
CA THR A 192 18.76 2.39 4.31
C THR A 192 18.44 3.89 4.29
N LEU A 193 18.01 4.47 5.41
CA LEU A 193 17.77 5.92 5.53
C LEU A 193 19.01 6.74 5.25
N VAL A 194 20.14 6.38 5.88
CA VAL A 194 21.43 7.05 5.67
C VAL A 194 21.85 6.94 4.20
N ALA A 195 21.71 5.76 3.60
CA ALA A 195 22.06 5.53 2.20
C ALA A 195 21.16 6.33 1.23
N ALA A 196 19.90 6.57 1.59
CA ALA A 196 18.95 7.42 0.85
C ALA A 196 19.13 8.93 1.13
N GLY A 197 20.13 9.33 1.94
CA GLY A 197 20.36 10.74 2.28
C GLY A 197 19.26 11.36 3.16
N ARG A 198 18.61 10.54 3.99
CA ARG A 198 17.57 10.93 4.95
C ARG A 198 18.11 11.04 6.37
N ASP A 199 17.43 11.79 7.23
CA ASP A 199 17.84 11.97 8.62
C ASP A 199 17.69 10.67 9.43
N ALA A 200 18.82 10.08 9.85
CA ALA A 200 18.81 8.88 10.69
C ALA A 200 18.18 9.13 12.08
N HIS A 201 18.14 10.38 12.55
CA HIS A 201 17.49 10.73 13.81
C HIS A 201 15.97 10.62 13.74
N ALA A 202 15.38 10.74 12.54
CA ALA A 202 13.93 10.67 12.35
C ALA A 202 13.33 9.33 12.79
N ALA A 203 14.09 8.24 12.72
CA ALA A 203 13.66 6.94 13.23
C ALA A 203 13.37 6.98 14.73
N ALA A 204 14.28 7.56 15.53
CA ALA A 204 14.09 7.70 16.97
C ALA A 204 12.96 8.70 17.30
N ASP A 205 12.88 9.81 16.57
CA ASP A 205 11.86 10.85 16.74
C ASP A 205 10.45 10.27 16.48
N MET A 206 10.31 9.46 15.43
CA MET A 206 9.06 8.77 15.11
C MET A 206 8.66 7.75 16.18
N HIS A 207 9.61 6.94 16.65
CA HIS A 207 9.36 5.95 17.71
C HIS A 207 8.98 6.59 19.04
N GLU A 208 9.60 7.71 19.40
CA GLU A 208 9.23 8.48 20.58
C GLU A 208 7.80 9.03 20.46
N ARG A 209 7.40 9.48 19.26
CA ARG A 209 6.03 9.93 19.02
C ARG A 209 5.02 8.79 19.10
N MET A 210 5.33 7.63 18.54
CA MET A 210 4.50 6.44 18.69
C MET A 210 4.33 6.05 20.17
N LEU A 211 5.41 6.09 20.95
CA LEU A 211 5.39 5.82 22.39
C LEU A 211 4.58 6.88 23.16
N ALA A 212 4.69 8.15 22.79
CA ALA A 212 3.92 9.23 23.39
C ALA A 212 2.42 9.13 23.06
N ALA A 213 2.08 8.85 21.80
CA ALA A 213 0.71 8.61 21.37
C ALA A 213 0.10 7.45 22.17
N TYR A 214 0.85 6.35 22.36
CA TYR A 214 0.44 5.24 23.21
C TYR A 214 0.12 5.64 24.65
N ARG A 215 0.97 6.45 25.30
CA ARG A 215 0.73 6.90 26.69
C ARG A 215 -0.59 7.69 26.83
N LEU A 216 -1.05 8.33 25.75
CA LEU A 216 -2.32 9.07 25.72
C LEU A 216 -3.53 8.16 25.46
N TYR A 217 -3.33 6.96 24.90
CA TYR A 217 -4.38 5.95 24.75
C TYR A 217 -4.47 5.09 26.01
N THR A 218 -5.56 5.24 26.79
CA THR A 218 -5.83 4.45 28.00
C THR A 218 -5.75 2.94 27.71
N VAL A 219 -4.96 2.22 28.51
CA VAL A 219 -4.78 0.75 28.80
C VAL A 219 -5.45 -0.33 27.90
N ASN A 220 -6.58 -0.10 27.24
CA ASN A 220 -7.34 -1.11 26.51
C ASN A 220 -7.19 -1.07 24.98
N ARG A 221 -6.29 -0.26 24.41
CA ARG A 221 -6.05 -0.23 22.95
C ARG A 221 -4.58 0.00 22.63
N LEU A 222 -3.73 -1.03 22.77
CA LEU A 222 -2.42 -1.00 22.12
C LEU A 222 -2.61 -0.75 20.61
N PRO A 223 -1.99 0.30 20.03
CA PRO A 223 -1.92 0.47 18.59
C PRO A 223 -1.43 -0.81 17.93
N GLU A 224 -2.03 -1.18 16.82
CA GLU A 224 -1.76 -2.43 16.10
C GLU A 224 -0.28 -2.63 15.78
N PHE A 225 0.41 -1.55 15.38
CA PHE A 225 1.86 -1.51 15.18
C PHE A 225 2.67 -1.97 16.39
N LEU A 226 2.29 -1.59 17.62
CA LEU A 226 3.06 -1.95 18.82
C LEU A 226 2.92 -3.42 19.21
N ARG A 227 1.95 -4.12 18.64
CA ARG A 227 1.71 -5.54 18.86
C ARG A 227 2.57 -6.38 17.93
N THR A 228 2.75 -5.91 16.70
CA THR A 228 3.62 -6.52 15.70
C THR A 228 5.09 -6.09 15.88
N HIS A 229 5.33 -4.84 16.30
CA HIS A 229 6.62 -4.19 16.50
C HIS A 229 6.71 -3.50 17.89
N PRO A 230 7.06 -4.23 18.96
CA PRO A 230 7.11 -3.66 20.31
C PRO A 230 8.13 -2.52 20.41
N ILE A 231 7.66 -1.29 20.65
CA ILE A 231 8.53 -0.14 20.90
C ILE A 231 8.97 -0.15 22.36
N SER A 232 10.24 0.18 22.61
CA SER A 232 10.79 0.31 23.95
C SER A 232 11.76 1.49 24.02
N GLU A 233 11.92 2.06 25.21
CA GLU A 233 12.93 3.09 25.47
C GLU A 233 14.35 2.59 25.12
N LYS A 234 14.60 1.28 25.28
CA LYS A 234 15.85 0.64 24.86
C LYS A 234 16.08 0.73 23.35
N ARG A 235 15.07 0.45 22.52
CA ARG A 235 15.16 0.58 21.05
C ARG A 235 15.37 2.03 20.64
N ILE A 236 14.63 2.97 21.25
CA ILE A 236 14.81 4.41 20.99
C ILE A 236 16.25 4.85 21.33
N ALA A 237 16.79 4.40 22.47
CA ALA A 237 18.17 4.68 22.86
C ALA A 237 19.20 4.07 21.88
N ASP A 238 18.98 2.83 21.41
CA ASP A 238 19.85 2.20 20.41
C ASP A 238 19.82 2.95 19.06
N MET A 239 18.63 3.32 18.58
CA MET A 239 18.46 4.15 17.38
C MET A 239 19.18 5.48 17.50
N ARG A 240 19.02 6.20 18.63
CA ARG A 240 19.73 7.46 18.89
C ARG A 240 21.25 7.26 18.89
N ASN A 241 21.73 6.19 19.52
CA ASN A 241 23.17 5.88 19.57
C ASN A 241 23.74 5.54 18.19
N ARG A 242 22.98 4.86 17.33
CA ARG A 242 23.37 4.58 15.95
C ARG A 242 23.33 5.83 15.09
N ALA A 243 22.26 6.62 15.19
CA ALA A 243 22.07 7.86 14.45
C ALA A 243 23.20 8.88 14.71
N ARG A 244 23.78 8.91 15.92
CA ARG A 244 24.96 9.75 16.25
C ARG A 244 26.19 9.52 15.36
N LYS A 245 26.27 8.39 14.66
CA LYS A 245 27.34 8.13 13.68
C LYS A 245 27.13 8.86 12.36
N SER A 246 25.94 9.42 12.15
CA SER A 246 25.57 10.23 11.00
C SER A 246 25.32 11.67 11.46
N ALA A 247 25.60 12.63 10.59
CA ALA A 247 25.18 14.00 10.84
C ALA A 247 23.65 14.12 10.70
N ARG A 248 23.02 14.98 11.50
CA ARG A 248 21.60 15.29 11.35
C ARG A 248 21.37 15.99 10.02
N VAL A 249 20.48 15.44 9.20
CA VAL A 249 20.15 16.00 7.89
C VAL A 249 18.89 16.86 8.03
N MET A 250 19.04 18.18 7.99
CA MET A 250 17.87 19.07 7.96
C MET A 250 17.37 19.20 6.53
N ARG A 251 16.36 18.40 6.17
CA ARG A 251 15.67 18.53 4.88
C ARG A 251 14.61 19.64 4.96
N PRO A 252 14.46 20.49 3.92
CA PRO A 252 13.29 21.35 3.81
C PRO A 252 12.01 20.52 3.92
N ALA A 253 10.97 21.09 4.53
CA ALA A 253 9.67 20.42 4.58
C ALA A 253 9.20 20.09 3.16
N SER A 254 9.10 18.79 2.87
CA SER A 254 8.60 18.29 1.57
C SER A 254 7.20 18.84 1.32
N PHE A 255 7.04 19.53 0.19
CA PHE A 255 5.77 20.13 -0.20
C PHE A 255 4.72 19.03 -0.38
N ASP A 256 5.08 17.98 -1.10
CA ASP A 256 4.24 16.83 -1.41
C ASP A 256 3.83 16.09 -0.14
N PHE A 257 4.78 15.88 0.79
CA PHE A 257 4.47 15.31 2.11
C PHE A 257 3.40 16.11 2.84
N LYS A 258 3.50 17.44 2.86
CA LYS A 258 2.49 18.29 3.53
C LYS A 258 1.13 18.22 2.85
N LEU A 259 1.09 18.16 1.52
CA LEU A 259 -0.17 17.97 0.79
C LEU A 259 -0.80 16.61 1.07
N MET A 260 -0.01 15.54 1.05
CA MET A 260 -0.49 14.19 1.31
C MET A 260 -0.89 14.01 2.77
N GLN A 261 -0.20 14.67 3.70
CA GLN A 261 -0.61 14.74 5.09
C GLN A 261 -1.96 15.46 5.25
N ALA A 262 -2.19 16.58 4.56
CA ALA A 262 -3.49 17.24 4.57
C ALA A 262 -4.59 16.37 3.92
N ARG A 263 -4.26 15.67 2.82
CA ARG A 263 -5.16 14.72 2.16
C ARG A 263 -5.56 13.57 3.10
N SER A 264 -4.60 13.01 3.82
CA SER A 264 -4.84 12.00 4.86
C SER A 264 -5.72 12.54 6.00
N ARG A 265 -5.49 13.77 6.48
CA ARG A 265 -6.37 14.39 7.49
C ARG A 265 -7.80 14.57 7.01
N TYR A 266 -7.97 14.96 5.75
CA TYR A 266 -9.28 15.08 5.12
C TYR A 266 -9.99 13.71 5.04
N GLN A 267 -9.29 12.64 4.63
CA GLN A 267 -9.84 11.28 4.58
C GLN A 267 -10.24 10.75 5.96
N LEU A 268 -9.47 11.08 7.00
CA LEU A 268 -9.71 10.63 8.37
C LEU A 268 -10.84 11.39 9.09
N ALA A 269 -11.32 12.49 8.52
CA ALA A 269 -12.46 13.23 9.08
C ALA A 269 -13.74 12.40 8.91
N ARG A 270 -14.59 12.35 9.95
CA ARG A 270 -15.80 11.53 9.92
C ARG A 270 -16.90 12.13 9.08
N THR A 271 -16.86 13.45 8.92
CA THR A 271 -17.82 14.21 8.11
C THR A 271 -17.10 15.35 7.39
N THR A 272 -17.66 15.78 6.28
CA THR A 272 -17.14 16.92 5.52
C THR A 272 -17.13 18.21 6.34
N THR A 273 -18.14 18.42 7.19
CA THR A 273 -18.20 19.56 8.11
C THR A 273 -17.06 19.55 9.13
N GLU A 274 -16.74 18.38 9.68
CA GLU A 274 -15.59 18.22 10.57
C GLU A 274 -14.27 18.54 9.85
N ALA A 275 -14.10 18.05 8.60
CA ALA A 275 -12.92 18.36 7.79
C ALA A 275 -12.77 19.87 7.58
N ILE A 276 -13.85 20.57 7.20
CA ILE A 276 -13.86 22.03 7.03
C ILE A 276 -13.40 22.73 8.33
N GLN A 277 -13.97 22.35 9.48
CA GLN A 277 -13.62 22.95 10.78
C GLN A 277 -12.17 22.67 11.21
N ILE A 278 -11.63 21.49 10.89
CA ILE A 278 -10.21 21.16 11.15
C ILE A 278 -9.32 22.13 10.37
N PHE A 279 -9.51 22.24 9.06
CA PHE A 279 -8.61 23.05 8.24
C PHE A 279 -8.77 24.55 8.47
N GLN A 280 -9.99 25.03 8.72
CA GLN A 280 -10.21 26.43 9.11
C GLN A 280 -9.43 26.79 10.38
N ARG A 281 -9.51 25.96 11.42
CA ARG A 281 -8.74 26.17 12.65
C ARG A 281 -7.23 26.14 12.41
N GLU A 282 -6.73 25.21 11.58
CA GLU A 282 -5.30 25.16 11.23
C GLU A 282 -4.83 26.43 10.51
N ILE A 283 -5.68 26.96 9.61
CA ILE A 283 -5.40 28.20 8.87
C ILE A 283 -5.37 29.39 9.83
N ASP A 284 -6.37 29.51 10.72
CA ASP A 284 -6.48 30.60 11.69
C ASP A 284 -5.29 30.63 12.68
N GLN A 285 -4.76 29.46 13.01
CA GLN A 285 -3.61 29.32 13.91
C GLN A 285 -2.26 29.47 13.19
N SER A 286 -2.23 29.52 11.86
CA SER A 286 -1.01 29.58 11.07
C SER A 286 -0.64 31.02 10.70
N ASN A 287 0.59 31.42 11.02
CA ASN A 287 1.14 32.70 10.56
C ASN A 287 1.63 32.60 9.10
N ASN A 288 0.69 32.70 8.14
CA ASN A 288 0.92 32.85 6.68
C ASN A 288 1.59 31.66 5.94
N GLY A 289 1.45 30.43 6.43
CA GLY A 289 2.12 29.24 5.85
C GLY A 289 1.23 28.05 5.46
N ALA A 290 -0.10 28.18 5.53
CA ALA A 290 -1.02 27.03 5.56
C ALA A 290 -1.44 26.48 4.17
N HIS A 291 -0.57 26.47 3.15
CA HIS A 291 -0.94 26.02 1.79
C HIS A 291 -1.55 24.61 1.76
N ALA A 292 -0.99 23.68 2.55
CA ALA A 292 -1.52 22.33 2.67
C ALA A 292 -2.88 22.29 3.39
N SER A 293 -3.11 23.13 4.39
CA SER A 293 -4.41 23.23 5.05
C SER A 293 -5.46 23.83 4.13
N TYR A 294 -5.12 24.84 3.31
CA TYR A 294 -6.00 25.34 2.25
C TYR A 294 -6.30 24.26 1.20
N TYR A 295 -5.35 23.38 0.88
CA TYR A 295 -5.59 22.25 0.00
C TYR A 295 -6.59 21.27 0.61
N GLY A 296 -6.40 20.87 1.87
CA GLY A 296 -7.36 20.02 2.59
C GLY A 296 -8.75 20.66 2.70
N LEU A 297 -8.81 21.97 2.93
CA LEU A 297 -10.04 22.75 2.94
C LEU A 297 -10.74 22.73 1.57
N ALA A 298 -9.99 22.90 0.49
CA ALA A 298 -10.54 22.82 -0.87
C ALA A 298 -11.14 21.44 -1.16
N LEU A 299 -10.47 20.35 -0.76
CA LEU A 299 -11.02 19.00 -0.88
C LEU A 299 -12.33 18.85 -0.11
N ALA A 300 -12.37 19.33 1.14
CA ALA A 300 -13.58 19.29 1.95
C ALA A 300 -14.72 20.13 1.33
N TYR A 301 -14.42 21.30 0.74
CA TYR A 301 -15.44 22.10 0.05
C TYR A 301 -15.94 21.46 -1.25
N ILE A 302 -15.09 20.75 -2.00
CA ILE A 302 -15.51 19.96 -3.17
C ILE A 302 -16.57 18.94 -2.74
N ASP A 303 -16.30 18.18 -1.69
CA ASP A 303 -17.22 17.16 -1.19
C ASP A 303 -18.50 17.73 -0.58
N ASN A 304 -18.42 18.95 -0.04
CA ASN A 304 -19.58 19.68 0.47
C ASN A 304 -20.38 20.37 -0.64
N ASN A 305 -19.99 20.20 -1.91
CA ASN A 305 -20.53 20.89 -3.08
C ASN A 305 -20.47 22.43 -3.00
N ALA A 306 -19.56 22.98 -2.17
CA ALA A 306 -19.29 24.41 -2.02
C ALA A 306 -18.19 24.83 -3.01
N LEU A 307 -18.49 24.73 -4.31
CA LEU A 307 -17.47 24.77 -5.38
C LEU A 307 -16.74 26.13 -5.51
N ASP A 308 -17.40 27.24 -5.18
CA ASP A 308 -16.80 28.58 -5.19
C ASP A 308 -15.79 28.76 -4.03
N ASP A 309 -16.15 28.27 -2.85
CA ASP A 309 -15.26 28.24 -1.68
C ASP A 309 -14.07 27.30 -1.94
N ALA A 310 -14.33 26.15 -2.58
CA ALA A 310 -13.29 25.21 -3.00
C ALA A 310 -12.28 25.86 -3.95
N GLU A 311 -12.74 26.58 -4.97
CA GLU A 311 -11.87 27.27 -5.93
C GLU A 311 -11.05 28.36 -5.24
N THR A 312 -11.66 29.11 -4.32
CA THR A 312 -10.98 30.16 -3.54
C THR A 312 -9.90 29.59 -2.64
N ALA A 313 -10.20 28.51 -1.90
CA ALA A 313 -9.23 27.81 -1.07
C ALA A 313 -8.10 27.22 -1.92
N LEU A 314 -8.42 26.59 -3.05
CA LEU A 314 -7.42 25.97 -3.94
C LEU A 314 -6.49 27.01 -4.59
N LYS A 315 -7.02 28.18 -4.96
CA LYS A 315 -6.22 29.30 -5.47
C LYS A 315 -5.18 29.75 -4.45
N THR A 316 -5.54 29.80 -3.17
CA THR A 316 -4.60 30.14 -2.08
C THR A 316 -3.60 29.01 -1.82
N ALA A 317 -4.04 27.75 -1.85
CA ALA A 317 -3.17 26.59 -1.70
C ALA A 317 -2.07 26.53 -2.77
N SER A 318 -2.43 26.86 -4.02
CA SER A 318 -1.58 26.69 -5.20
C SER A 318 -0.58 27.82 -5.46
N GLN A 319 -0.62 28.94 -4.72
CA GLN A 319 0.23 30.12 -4.97
C GLN A 319 1.73 29.83 -5.06
N ARG A 320 2.25 28.87 -4.28
CA ARG A 320 3.68 28.51 -4.30
C ARG A 320 4.05 27.57 -5.44
N GLN A 321 3.16 26.64 -5.78
CA GLN A 321 3.40 25.65 -6.85
C GLN A 321 2.13 25.46 -7.68
N PRO A 322 1.81 26.40 -8.59
CA PRO A 322 0.55 26.38 -9.34
C PRO A 322 0.36 25.13 -10.21
N GLU A 323 1.46 24.58 -10.72
CA GLU A 323 1.48 23.45 -11.65
C GLU A 323 1.53 22.07 -10.94
N HIS A 324 1.45 22.04 -9.61
CA HIS A 324 1.49 20.78 -8.87
C HIS A 324 0.27 19.91 -9.18
N ILE A 325 0.49 18.62 -9.47
CA ILE A 325 -0.56 17.72 -10.00
C ILE A 325 -1.77 17.59 -9.07
N ALA A 326 -1.57 17.63 -7.76
CA ALA A 326 -2.66 17.54 -6.79
C ALA A 326 -3.64 18.72 -6.90
N PHE A 327 -3.13 19.93 -7.21
CA PHE A 327 -3.98 21.10 -7.43
C PHE A 327 -4.65 21.07 -8.79
N LEU A 328 -3.95 20.60 -9.83
CA LEU A 328 -4.53 20.44 -11.16
C LEU A 328 -5.70 19.44 -11.12
N ILE A 329 -5.53 18.29 -10.45
CA ILE A 329 -6.58 17.28 -10.27
C ILE A 329 -7.76 17.86 -9.49
N ALA A 330 -7.52 18.55 -8.36
CA ALA A 330 -8.59 19.20 -7.59
C ALA A 330 -9.32 20.27 -8.41
N SER A 331 -8.59 21.05 -9.22
CA SER A 331 -9.16 22.08 -10.10
C SER A 331 -10.00 21.47 -11.21
N ALA A 332 -9.55 20.36 -11.82
CA ALA A 332 -10.32 19.64 -12.82
C ALA A 332 -11.57 18.97 -12.22
N LYS A 333 -11.48 18.51 -10.96
CA LYS A 333 -12.62 18.00 -10.21
C LYS A 333 -13.66 19.10 -9.98
N ILE A 334 -13.26 20.29 -9.51
CA ILE A 334 -14.16 21.46 -9.38
C ILE A 334 -14.85 21.78 -10.71
N ASP A 335 -14.10 21.86 -11.81
CA ASP A 335 -14.68 22.14 -13.12
C ASP A 335 -15.66 21.03 -13.57
N SER A 336 -15.36 19.76 -13.27
CA SER A 336 -16.25 18.63 -13.57
C SER A 336 -17.56 18.69 -12.77
N GLU A 337 -17.49 18.98 -11.46
CA GLU A 337 -18.68 19.11 -10.60
C GLU A 337 -19.55 20.32 -10.97
N ARG A 338 -18.97 21.35 -11.59
CA ARG A 338 -19.73 22.50 -12.17
C ARG A 338 -20.36 22.20 -13.53
N GLY A 339 -20.13 21.02 -14.11
CA GLY A 339 -20.53 20.71 -15.49
C GLY A 339 -19.62 21.29 -16.57
N HIS A 340 -18.50 21.92 -16.21
CA HIS A 340 -17.50 22.43 -17.16
C HIS A 340 -16.56 21.31 -17.65
N HIS A 341 -17.13 20.20 -18.14
CA HIS A 341 -16.42 18.98 -18.50
C HIS A 341 -15.28 19.21 -19.50
N ASN A 342 -15.51 19.99 -20.56
CA ASN A 342 -14.48 20.29 -21.56
C ASN A 342 -13.23 20.95 -20.95
N LYS A 343 -13.43 21.86 -20.00
CA LYS A 343 -12.33 22.55 -19.31
C LYS A 343 -11.54 21.58 -18.43
N ALA A 344 -12.22 20.72 -17.68
CA ALA A 344 -11.59 19.68 -16.88
C ALA A 344 -10.77 18.70 -17.73
N LEU A 345 -11.37 18.21 -18.83
CA LEU A 345 -10.73 17.29 -19.76
C LEU A 345 -9.50 17.90 -20.42
N MET A 346 -9.57 19.16 -20.87
CA MET A 346 -8.42 19.87 -21.45
C MET A 346 -7.26 19.99 -20.47
N LYS A 347 -7.52 20.36 -19.21
CA LYS A 347 -6.49 20.46 -18.16
C LYS A 347 -5.77 19.13 -17.96
N LEU A 348 -6.55 18.06 -17.74
CA LEU A 348 -6.02 16.72 -17.47
C LEU A 348 -5.27 16.15 -18.68
N ARG A 349 -5.85 16.25 -19.88
CA ARG A 349 -5.23 15.77 -21.13
C ARG A 349 -3.91 16.49 -21.42
N ASN A 350 -3.87 17.81 -21.27
CA ASN A 350 -2.65 18.59 -21.51
C ASN A 350 -1.55 18.19 -20.53
N ARG A 351 -1.87 18.00 -19.24
CA ARG A 351 -0.88 17.56 -18.26
C ARG A 351 -0.42 16.12 -18.49
N LEU A 352 -1.33 15.23 -18.87
CA LEU A 352 -1.02 13.83 -19.16
C LEU A 352 -0.15 13.69 -20.42
N ALA A 353 -0.29 14.58 -21.40
CA ALA A 353 0.61 14.62 -22.56
C ALA A 353 2.08 14.90 -22.17
N LEU A 354 2.30 15.63 -21.06
CA LEU A 354 3.64 15.90 -20.51
C LEU A 354 4.15 14.81 -19.57
N SER A 355 3.26 13.99 -19.00
CA SER A 355 3.62 12.84 -18.16
C SER A 355 2.80 11.61 -18.53
N PRO A 356 3.05 11.00 -19.71
CA PRO A 356 2.32 9.82 -20.16
C PRO A 356 2.40 8.68 -19.15
N GLY A 357 1.25 8.06 -18.82
CA GLY A 357 1.18 6.94 -17.89
C GLY A 357 1.25 7.32 -16.41
N ASN A 358 1.28 8.61 -16.05
CA ASN A 358 1.16 9.03 -14.65
C ASN A 358 -0.18 8.54 -14.06
N HIS A 359 -0.10 7.77 -12.98
CA HIS A 359 -1.26 7.05 -12.45
C HIS A 359 -2.36 7.99 -11.91
N PRO A 360 -2.08 8.98 -11.04
CA PRO A 360 -3.09 9.93 -10.57
C PRO A 360 -3.81 10.69 -11.69
N LEU A 361 -3.06 11.19 -12.68
CA LEU A 361 -3.62 11.93 -13.81
C LEU A 361 -4.47 11.05 -14.71
N THR A 362 -4.06 9.80 -14.95
CA THR A 362 -4.81 8.85 -15.78
C THR A 362 -6.14 8.47 -15.11
N MET A 363 -6.12 8.22 -13.80
CA MET A 363 -7.33 7.95 -13.02
C MET A 363 -8.28 9.14 -13.02
N ALA A 364 -7.77 10.34 -12.73
CA ALA A 364 -8.57 11.57 -12.77
C ALA A 364 -9.13 11.87 -14.17
N TYR A 365 -8.39 11.57 -15.23
CA TYR A 365 -8.85 11.75 -16.61
C TYR A 365 -9.94 10.75 -16.99
N GLY A 366 -9.81 9.48 -16.59
CA GLY A 366 -10.88 8.47 -16.74
C GLY A 366 -12.16 8.89 -16.02
N ASP A 367 -12.03 9.36 -14.78
CA ASP A 367 -13.14 9.86 -13.96
C ASP A 367 -13.82 11.11 -14.55
N ALA A 368 -13.04 12.01 -15.17
CA ALA A 368 -13.56 13.19 -15.86
C ALA A 368 -14.26 12.81 -17.18
N LEU A 369 -13.72 11.86 -17.94
CA LEU A 369 -14.34 11.35 -19.17
C LEU A 369 -15.66 10.65 -18.90
N TRP A 370 -15.72 9.86 -17.83
CA TRP A 370 -16.96 9.24 -17.37
C TRP A 370 -18.01 10.32 -17.06
N ARG A 371 -17.68 11.33 -16.25
CA ARG A 371 -18.59 12.44 -15.94
C ARG A 371 -19.01 13.26 -17.16
N ALA A 372 -18.16 13.34 -18.17
CA ALA A 372 -18.44 14.03 -19.43
C ALA A 372 -19.31 13.22 -20.40
N GLU A 373 -19.84 12.06 -19.98
CA GLU A 373 -20.61 11.14 -20.82
C GLU A 373 -19.83 10.62 -22.04
N LEU A 374 -18.51 10.41 -21.87
CA LEU A 374 -17.61 9.85 -22.89
C LEU A 374 -17.08 8.46 -22.49
N PRO A 375 -17.96 7.47 -22.23
CA PRO A 375 -17.57 6.18 -21.67
C PRO A 375 -16.66 5.36 -22.60
N HIS A 376 -16.83 5.46 -23.92
CA HIS A 376 -15.97 4.76 -24.88
C HIS A 376 -14.50 5.20 -24.78
N ILE A 377 -14.26 6.50 -24.59
CA ILE A 377 -12.90 7.05 -24.46
C ILE A 377 -12.34 6.69 -23.07
N ALA A 378 -13.17 6.79 -22.02
CA ALA A 378 -12.77 6.38 -20.68
C ALA A 378 -12.33 4.91 -20.63
N ALA A 379 -13.09 4.03 -21.29
CA ALA A 379 -12.79 2.60 -21.39
C ALA A 379 -11.44 2.34 -22.07
N GLN A 380 -11.14 3.03 -23.18
CA GLN A 380 -9.84 2.90 -23.85
C GLN A 380 -8.68 3.34 -22.95
N VAL A 381 -8.82 4.49 -22.27
CA VAL A 381 -7.80 5.01 -21.36
C VAL A 381 -7.55 4.04 -20.21
N LEU A 382 -8.62 3.56 -19.56
CA LEU A 382 -8.52 2.68 -18.39
C LEU A 382 -8.07 1.25 -18.77
N ALA A 383 -8.43 0.75 -19.96
CA ALA A 383 -7.95 -0.54 -20.45
C ALA A 383 -6.45 -0.53 -20.76
N GLU A 384 -5.91 0.57 -21.30
CA GLU A 384 -4.46 0.72 -21.47
C GLU A 384 -3.75 0.90 -20.12
N HIS A 385 -4.41 1.54 -19.15
CA HIS A 385 -3.86 1.71 -17.80
C HIS A 385 -3.84 0.40 -17.00
N SER A 386 -4.87 -0.44 -17.13
CA SER A 386 -4.95 -1.73 -16.43
C SER A 386 -3.86 -2.70 -16.87
N LYS A 387 -3.40 -2.63 -18.12
CA LYS A 387 -2.24 -3.38 -18.60
C LYS A 387 -0.93 -2.98 -17.90
N ARG A 388 -0.79 -1.71 -17.53
CA ARG A 388 0.40 -1.20 -16.82
C ARG A 388 0.34 -1.49 -15.32
N ARG A 389 -0.86 -1.53 -14.76
CA ARG A 389 -1.10 -1.72 -13.32
C ARG A 389 -2.18 -2.78 -13.08
N PRO A 390 -1.91 -4.06 -13.43
CA PRO A 390 -2.91 -5.11 -13.38
C PRO A 390 -3.37 -5.48 -11.97
N GLU A 391 -2.57 -5.20 -10.94
CA GLU A 391 -2.87 -5.52 -9.53
C GLU A 391 -3.64 -4.40 -8.79
N ASP A 392 -4.06 -3.37 -9.51
CA ASP A 392 -4.80 -2.22 -8.97
C ASP A 392 -6.33 -2.40 -9.18
N PRO A 393 -7.09 -2.74 -8.11
CA PRO A 393 -8.52 -2.96 -8.22
C PRO A 393 -9.31 -1.70 -8.61
N ALA A 394 -8.80 -0.51 -8.28
CA ALA A 394 -9.49 0.75 -8.55
C ALA A 394 -9.62 1.03 -10.06
N ILE A 395 -8.63 0.59 -10.84
CA ILE A 395 -8.65 0.69 -12.31
C ILE A 395 -9.72 -0.26 -12.86
N TRP A 396 -9.72 -1.52 -12.43
CA TRP A 396 -10.65 -2.53 -12.93
C TRP A 396 -12.11 -2.20 -12.58
N TYR A 397 -12.35 -1.66 -11.38
CA TYR A 397 -13.67 -1.18 -10.99
C TYR A 397 -14.17 -0.09 -11.94
N ARG A 398 -13.37 0.98 -12.15
CA ARG A 398 -13.76 2.06 -13.07
C ARG A 398 -13.91 1.57 -14.50
N LEU A 399 -12.99 0.72 -14.97
CA LEU A 399 -13.02 0.16 -16.33
C LEU A 399 -14.31 -0.61 -16.59
N ALA A 400 -14.72 -1.45 -15.63
CA ALA A 400 -16.00 -2.15 -15.69
C ALA A 400 -17.17 -1.17 -15.86
N GLU A 401 -17.29 -0.17 -14.98
CA GLU A 401 -18.40 0.78 -15.02
C GLU A 401 -18.49 1.52 -16.36
N VAL A 402 -17.35 2.02 -16.88
CA VAL A 402 -17.35 2.73 -18.16
C VAL A 402 -17.55 1.80 -19.37
N GLN A 403 -17.11 0.54 -19.33
CA GLN A 403 -17.41 -0.44 -20.38
C GLN A 403 -18.91 -0.77 -20.43
N GLY A 404 -19.56 -0.89 -19.28
CA GLY A 404 -21.01 -1.05 -19.19
C GLY A 404 -21.76 0.11 -19.83
N LEU A 405 -21.36 1.35 -19.51
CA LEU A 405 -21.93 2.57 -20.12
C LEU A 405 -21.63 2.70 -21.61
N ALA A 406 -20.48 2.19 -22.07
CA ALA A 406 -20.10 2.11 -23.48
C ALA A 406 -20.82 0.99 -24.25
N GLY A 407 -21.62 0.15 -23.58
CA GLY A 407 -22.29 -1.00 -24.18
C GLY A 407 -21.36 -2.20 -24.46
N ASP A 408 -20.12 -2.17 -24.01
CA ASP A 408 -19.19 -3.31 -24.07
C ASP A 408 -19.47 -4.27 -22.90
N ILE A 409 -20.55 -5.05 -23.02
CA ILE A 409 -21.02 -5.93 -21.94
C ILE A 409 -20.06 -7.10 -21.69
N VAL A 410 -19.38 -7.60 -22.71
CA VAL A 410 -18.35 -8.65 -22.54
C VAL A 410 -17.16 -8.08 -21.77
N GLY A 411 -16.66 -6.91 -22.16
CA GLY A 411 -15.59 -6.20 -21.47
C GLY A 411 -15.94 -5.89 -20.02
N LEU A 412 -17.14 -5.36 -19.77
CA LEU A 412 -17.69 -5.11 -18.43
C LEU A 412 -17.54 -6.32 -17.52
N HIS A 413 -18.03 -7.49 -17.95
CA HIS A 413 -17.98 -8.70 -17.14
C HIS A 413 -16.55 -9.18 -16.90
N ARG A 414 -15.67 -9.09 -17.90
CA ARG A 414 -14.24 -9.41 -17.73
C ARG A 414 -13.55 -8.48 -16.74
N ALA A 415 -13.76 -7.16 -16.86
CA ALA A 415 -13.18 -6.18 -15.94
C ALA A 415 -13.71 -6.34 -14.50
N ARG A 416 -15.01 -6.64 -14.33
CA ARG A 416 -15.56 -6.98 -12.99
C ARG A 416 -14.96 -8.26 -12.42
N ALA A 417 -14.72 -9.27 -13.26
CA ALA A 417 -14.04 -10.48 -12.82
C ALA A 417 -12.64 -10.17 -12.27
N GLU A 418 -11.85 -9.38 -12.99
CA GLU A 418 -10.52 -8.96 -12.53
C GLU A 418 -10.58 -8.20 -11.20
N TYR A 419 -11.51 -7.25 -11.07
CA TYR A 419 -11.76 -6.57 -9.80
C TYR A 419 -12.03 -7.57 -8.67
N PHE A 420 -12.97 -8.50 -8.87
CA PHE A 420 -13.35 -9.49 -7.86
C PHE A 420 -12.21 -10.46 -7.52
N ILE A 421 -11.37 -10.83 -8.48
CA ILE A 421 -10.15 -11.62 -8.22
C ILE A 421 -9.21 -10.87 -7.28
N LEU A 422 -9.00 -9.57 -7.53
CA LEU A 422 -8.06 -8.74 -6.76
C LEU A 422 -8.54 -8.43 -5.34
N VAL A 423 -9.85 -8.49 -5.09
CA VAL A 423 -10.45 -8.32 -3.76
C VAL A 423 -10.89 -9.65 -3.13
N GLY A 424 -10.45 -10.79 -3.66
CA GLY A 424 -10.68 -12.11 -3.08
C GLY A 424 -12.12 -12.64 -3.18
N ALA A 425 -13.01 -11.97 -3.92
CA ALA A 425 -14.39 -12.40 -4.14
C ALA A 425 -14.48 -13.39 -5.32
N LEU A 426 -13.83 -14.55 -5.19
CA LEU A 426 -13.62 -15.49 -6.30
C LEU A 426 -14.91 -16.06 -6.90
N ASP A 427 -15.95 -16.28 -6.09
CA ASP A 427 -17.26 -16.72 -6.58
C ASP A 427 -17.91 -15.67 -7.48
N ALA A 428 -17.83 -14.40 -7.07
CA ALA A 428 -18.32 -13.29 -7.87
C ALA A 428 -17.51 -13.18 -9.18
N ALA A 429 -16.18 -13.34 -9.12
CA ALA A 429 -15.33 -13.34 -10.30
C ALA A 429 -15.72 -14.43 -11.31
N GLN A 430 -15.88 -15.67 -10.84
CA GLN A 430 -16.28 -16.80 -11.67
C GLN A 430 -17.65 -16.56 -12.32
N ASN A 431 -18.61 -16.02 -11.57
CA ASN A 431 -19.94 -15.69 -12.10
C ASN A 431 -19.85 -14.63 -13.22
N GLN A 432 -19.04 -13.58 -13.04
CA GLN A 432 -18.82 -12.58 -14.09
C GLN A 432 -18.20 -13.20 -15.35
N LEU A 433 -17.19 -14.05 -15.21
CA LEU A 433 -16.58 -14.74 -16.35
C LEU A 433 -17.58 -15.65 -17.08
N ASN A 434 -18.44 -16.37 -16.35
CA ASN A 434 -19.50 -17.18 -16.94
C ASN A 434 -20.52 -16.32 -17.72
N TYR A 435 -20.86 -15.13 -17.23
CA TYR A 435 -21.71 -14.19 -17.98
C TYR A 435 -21.03 -13.71 -19.26
N ALA A 436 -19.73 -13.38 -19.21
CA ALA A 436 -18.96 -13.02 -20.39
C ALA A 436 -18.92 -14.19 -21.41
N LEU A 437 -18.69 -15.42 -20.95
CA LEU A 437 -18.63 -16.63 -21.77
C LEU A 437 -19.94 -16.87 -22.55
N ASN A 438 -21.08 -16.69 -21.88
CA ASN A 438 -22.40 -16.84 -22.50
C ASN A 438 -22.66 -15.80 -23.60
N LEU A 439 -22.01 -14.63 -23.54
CA LEU A 439 -22.18 -13.54 -24.50
C LEU A 439 -21.28 -13.69 -25.74
N VAL A 440 -20.07 -14.26 -25.59
CA VAL A 440 -19.11 -14.41 -26.71
C VAL A 440 -19.48 -15.51 -27.70
N LYS A 441 -20.37 -16.44 -27.31
CA LYS A 441 -20.97 -17.50 -28.16
C LYS A 441 -19.94 -18.23 -29.04
N ASN A 442 -19.82 -17.82 -30.30
CA ASN A 442 -19.06 -18.49 -31.36
C ASN A 442 -17.63 -17.93 -31.56
N ASN A 443 -17.22 -16.92 -30.79
CA ASN A 443 -15.85 -16.41 -30.85
C ASN A 443 -14.92 -17.36 -30.06
N PHE A 444 -14.37 -18.36 -30.75
CA PHE A 444 -13.52 -19.38 -30.14
C PHE A 444 -12.36 -18.79 -29.35
N THR A 445 -11.66 -17.78 -29.89
CA THR A 445 -10.50 -17.15 -29.23
C THR A 445 -10.89 -16.48 -27.91
N GLU A 446 -11.97 -15.70 -27.90
CA GLU A 446 -12.43 -15.04 -26.66
C GLU A 446 -12.97 -16.05 -25.64
N SER A 447 -13.68 -17.08 -26.10
CA SER A 447 -14.17 -18.16 -25.24
C SER A 447 -13.01 -18.91 -24.55
N GLU A 448 -11.93 -19.21 -25.27
CA GLU A 448 -10.76 -19.88 -24.68
C GLU A 448 -10.05 -19.01 -23.66
N LEU A 449 -9.87 -17.70 -23.92
CA LEU A 449 -9.28 -16.78 -22.95
C LEU A 449 -10.12 -16.68 -21.66
N ILE A 450 -11.45 -16.64 -21.78
CA ILE A 450 -12.35 -16.61 -20.62
C ILE A 450 -12.29 -17.94 -19.86
N ASN A 451 -12.28 -19.07 -20.58
CA ASN A 451 -12.16 -20.40 -19.96
C ASN A 451 -10.84 -20.58 -19.22
N GLU A 452 -9.73 -20.11 -19.80
CA GLU A 452 -8.41 -20.08 -19.14
C GLU A 452 -8.49 -19.27 -17.85
N ARG A 453 -9.09 -18.07 -17.91
CA ARG A 453 -9.22 -17.23 -16.72
C ARG A 453 -10.13 -17.84 -15.65
N ILE A 454 -11.17 -18.60 -16.03
CA ILE A 454 -11.99 -19.37 -15.08
C ILE A 454 -11.14 -20.43 -14.38
N ARG A 455 -10.25 -21.13 -15.10
CA ARG A 455 -9.34 -22.11 -14.50
C ARG A 455 -8.39 -21.43 -13.50
N ASP A 456 -7.84 -20.26 -13.84
CA ASP A 456 -7.02 -19.49 -12.89
C ASP A 456 -7.78 -19.18 -11.59
N VAL A 457 -9.05 -18.78 -11.68
CA VAL A 457 -9.88 -18.48 -10.50
C VAL A 457 -10.07 -19.72 -9.63
N LEU A 458 -10.31 -20.89 -10.24
CA LEU A 458 -10.43 -22.16 -9.53
C LEU A 458 -9.11 -22.57 -8.88
N ASP A 459 -7.98 -22.40 -9.57
CA ASP A 459 -6.66 -22.69 -9.03
C ASP A 459 -6.34 -21.78 -7.82
N ILE A 460 -6.74 -20.51 -7.87
CA ILE A 460 -6.59 -19.58 -6.73
C ILE A 460 -7.48 -20.05 -5.56
N ARG A 461 -8.72 -20.47 -5.82
CA ARG A 461 -9.64 -20.98 -4.78
C ARG A 461 -9.05 -22.22 -4.11
N ASP A 462 -8.59 -23.18 -4.89
CA ASP A 462 -8.00 -24.42 -4.37
C ASP A 462 -6.76 -24.15 -3.49
N GLN A 463 -5.96 -23.15 -3.83
CA GLN A 463 -4.83 -22.72 -2.99
C GLN A 463 -5.25 -22.10 -1.66
N LEU A 464 -6.39 -21.41 -1.61
CA LEU A 464 -6.92 -20.82 -0.38
C LEU A 464 -7.62 -21.85 0.50
N GLU A 465 -8.20 -22.91 -0.09
CA GLU A 465 -8.98 -23.92 0.64
C GLU A 465 -8.16 -25.16 1.05
N ASN A 466 -7.26 -25.64 0.20
CA ASN A 466 -6.67 -26.98 0.30
C ASN A 466 -5.16 -27.00 0.60
N SER A 467 -4.54 -25.85 0.89
CA SER A 467 -3.09 -25.74 1.14
C SER A 467 -2.76 -25.42 2.57
#